data_AF-Q8GX34-F1
#
_entry.id   AF-Q8GX34-F1
#
_cell.length_a   1.000
_cell.length_b   1.000
_cell.length_c   1.000
_cell.angle_alpha   90.00
_cell.angle_beta   90.00
_cell.angle_gamma   90.00
#
_symmetry.space_group_name_H-M   'P 1'
#
loop_
_entity.id
_entity.type
_entity.pdbx_description
1 polymer ?
#
loop_
_entity_poly.entity_id
_entity_poly.type
_entity_poly.pdbx_seq_one_letter_code
_entity_poly.pdbx_strand_id
1 'polypeptide(L)'
;MGILNLTPDSFSDGGKFQSIDSAVSRVRSMISEGADIIDIGAQSTRPMASRISSQEELDRLLPVLEAVRGMPEMEEKLISVDTFNSEVASEAISNGADILNDVSAGTLDPNMHKVVAESGVPYMAMHMRGDPCTMQNKENLQYDDVCKDVASELYLREEMQNSLGFQLGGL
;
A
#
# COMPACT_ATOMS: atom_id res chain seq x y z
N MET A 1 12.71 -0.84 4.80
CA MET A 1 11.42 -1.39 4.34
C MET A 1 11.70 -2.48 3.30
N GLY A 2 11.19 -3.69 3.50
CA GLY A 2 11.25 -4.79 2.53
C GLY A 2 9.91 -4.94 1.80
N ILE A 3 9.93 -5.14 0.48
CA ILE A 3 8.73 -5.14 -0.37
C ILE A 3 8.32 -6.58 -0.73
N LEU A 4 7.10 -6.96 -0.35
CA LEU A 4 6.47 -8.24 -0.67
C LEU A 4 5.29 -8.02 -1.63
N ASN A 5 5.49 -8.36 -2.91
CA ASN A 5 4.43 -8.28 -3.91
C ASN A 5 3.71 -9.64 -4.05
N LEU A 6 2.38 -9.66 -3.96
CA LEU A 6 1.54 -10.86 -4.06
C LEU A 6 0.99 -11.10 -5.48
N THR A 7 1.70 -10.63 -6.50
CA THR A 7 1.25 -10.73 -7.90
C THR A 7 1.34 -12.15 -8.45
N PRO A 8 0.47 -12.59 -9.38
CA PRO A 8 0.45 -13.95 -9.92
C PRO A 8 1.81 -14.43 -10.49
N ASP A 9 2.55 -13.52 -11.11
CA ASP A 9 3.88 -13.80 -11.69
C ASP A 9 4.95 -14.15 -10.65
N SER A 10 4.68 -13.89 -9.37
CA SER A 10 5.59 -14.20 -8.26
C SER A 10 5.33 -15.58 -7.62
N PHE A 11 4.24 -16.27 -7.99
CA PHE A 11 3.77 -17.48 -7.29
C PHE A 11 3.25 -18.60 -8.22
N SER A 12 3.61 -18.57 -9.51
CA SER A 12 2.96 -19.36 -10.57
C SER A 12 3.04 -20.89 -10.47
N ASP A 13 3.83 -21.47 -9.56
CA ASP A 13 4.16 -22.91 -9.64
C ASP A 13 3.58 -23.78 -8.51
N GLY A 14 2.85 -23.23 -7.54
CA GLY A 14 2.35 -24.05 -6.44
C GLY A 14 1.35 -23.35 -5.56
N GLY A 15 0.09 -23.80 -5.63
CA GLY A 15 -1.11 -23.57 -4.79
C GLY A 15 -1.15 -22.45 -3.74
N LYS A 16 -2.36 -21.99 -3.36
CA LYS A 16 -2.57 -20.92 -2.35
C LYS A 16 -1.77 -21.09 -1.04
N PHE A 17 -1.59 -22.31 -0.55
CA PHE A 17 -0.80 -22.58 0.66
C PHE A 17 0.71 -22.46 0.45
N GLN A 18 1.21 -22.96 -0.68
CA GLN A 18 2.62 -22.87 -1.02
C GLN A 18 3.01 -21.42 -1.36
N SER A 19 2.08 -20.59 -1.84
CA SER A 19 2.30 -19.15 -1.95
C SER A 19 2.40 -18.44 -0.60
N ILE A 20 1.63 -18.85 0.42
CA ILE A 20 1.71 -18.27 1.77
C ILE A 20 3.04 -18.63 2.45
N ASP A 21 3.43 -19.91 2.42
CA ASP A 21 4.71 -20.35 3.01
C ASP A 21 5.91 -19.67 2.36
N SER A 22 5.83 -19.45 1.04
CA SER A 22 6.85 -18.71 0.28
C SER A 22 6.90 -17.24 0.70
N ALA A 23 5.74 -16.60 0.89
CA ALA A 23 5.65 -15.23 1.38
C ALA A 23 6.24 -15.08 2.80
N VAL A 24 5.86 -15.96 3.73
CA VAL A 24 6.41 -16.01 5.10
C VAL A 24 7.93 -16.21 5.08
N SER A 25 8.41 -17.14 4.25
CA SER A 25 9.86 -17.39 4.11
C SER A 25 10.58 -16.16 3.57
N ARG A 26 9.98 -15.45 2.60
CA ARG A 26 10.55 -14.22 2.06
C ARG A 26 10.57 -13.09 3.09
N VAL A 27 9.53 -12.95 3.90
CA VAL A 27 9.50 -11.97 5.01
C VAL A 27 10.58 -12.27 6.03
N ARG A 28 10.77 -13.53 6.43
CA ARG A 28 11.85 -13.92 7.34
C ARG A 28 13.23 -13.55 6.79
N SER A 29 13.45 -13.74 5.49
CA SER A 29 14.68 -13.27 4.80
C SER A 29 14.83 -11.76 4.91
N MET A 30 13.79 -10.98 4.59
CA MET A 30 13.82 -9.52 4.67
C MET A 30 14.13 -9.03 6.09
N ILE A 31 13.53 -9.64 7.11
CA ILE A 31 13.80 -9.30 8.51
C ILE A 31 15.28 -9.60 8.85
N SER A 32 15.79 -10.76 8.43
CA SER A 32 17.21 -11.12 8.63
C SER A 32 18.19 -10.21 7.89
N GLU A 33 17.75 -9.62 6.78
CA GLU A 33 18.47 -8.60 6.00
C GLU A 33 18.36 -7.20 6.62
N GLY A 34 17.59 -7.03 7.71
CA GLY A 34 17.45 -5.79 8.47
C GLY A 34 16.21 -4.95 8.14
N ALA A 35 15.17 -5.53 7.54
CA ALA A 35 13.92 -4.80 7.30
C ALA A 35 13.14 -4.59 8.61
N ASP A 36 12.88 -3.32 8.95
CA ASP A 36 12.01 -2.92 10.07
C ASP A 36 10.52 -2.81 9.70
N ILE A 37 10.25 -2.66 8.41
CA ILE A 37 8.90 -2.52 7.84
C ILE A 37 8.79 -3.52 6.70
N ILE A 38 7.71 -4.29 6.66
CA ILE A 38 7.34 -5.14 5.53
C ILE A 38 6.17 -4.47 4.81
N ASP A 39 6.37 -4.11 3.55
CA ASP A 39 5.36 -3.48 2.69
C ASP A 39 4.74 -4.54 1.79
N ILE A 40 3.45 -4.81 1.97
CA ILE A 40 2.72 -5.89 1.30
C ILE A 40 1.76 -5.28 0.28
N GLY A 41 1.99 -5.58 -1.01
CA GLY A 41 1.13 -5.14 -2.11
C GLY A 41 0.50 -6.31 -2.84
N ALA A 42 -0.84 -6.33 -2.95
CA ALA A 42 -1.57 -7.40 -3.63
C ALA A 42 -1.99 -7.05 -5.08
N GLN A 43 -1.87 -5.78 -5.43
CA GLN A 43 -2.14 -5.26 -6.76
C GLN A 43 -0.90 -4.52 -7.32
N SER A 44 -0.56 -4.79 -8.58
CA SER A 44 0.56 -4.11 -9.24
C SER A 44 0.18 -2.67 -9.60
N THR A 45 1.06 -1.74 -9.25
CA THR A 45 1.01 -0.32 -9.62
C THR A 45 2.01 0.03 -10.73
N ARG A 46 2.63 -0.99 -11.35
CA ARG A 46 3.55 -0.81 -12.47
C ARG A 46 2.82 -0.21 -13.69
N PRO A 47 3.54 0.49 -14.59
CA PRO A 47 2.96 1.01 -15.83
C PRO A 47 2.18 -0.06 -16.60
N MET A 48 0.97 0.28 -17.04
CA MET A 48 0.05 -0.58 -17.80
C MET A 48 -0.44 -1.82 -17.03
N ALA A 49 -0.30 -1.86 -15.71
CA ALA A 49 -0.86 -2.93 -14.90
C ALA A 49 -2.40 -2.88 -14.93
N SER A 50 -3.02 -4.03 -15.20
CA SER A 50 -4.47 -4.18 -15.10
C SER A 50 -4.91 -4.03 -13.65
N ARG A 51 -6.01 -3.29 -13.44
CA ARG A 51 -6.67 -3.24 -12.13
C ARG A 51 -7.39 -4.57 -11.86
N ILE A 52 -7.32 -5.01 -10.61
CA ILE A 52 -8.16 -6.09 -10.09
C ILE A 52 -9.28 -5.48 -9.25
N SER A 53 -10.28 -6.29 -8.89
CA SER A 53 -11.33 -5.87 -7.95
C SER A 53 -10.79 -5.79 -6.52
N SER A 54 -11.42 -4.98 -5.66
CA SER A 54 -11.09 -4.95 -4.22
C SER A 54 -11.19 -6.33 -3.58
N GLN A 55 -12.22 -7.11 -3.92
CA GLN A 55 -12.38 -8.48 -3.45
C GLN A 55 -11.22 -9.38 -3.88
N GLU A 56 -10.76 -9.28 -5.12
CA GLU A 56 -9.63 -10.06 -5.60
C GLU A 56 -8.31 -9.64 -4.91
N GLU A 57 -8.14 -8.36 -4.62
CA GLU A 57 -7.01 -7.85 -3.84
C GLU A 57 -7.04 -8.39 -2.41
N LEU A 58 -8.19 -8.36 -1.74
CA LEU A 58 -8.40 -8.94 -0.40
C LEU A 58 -8.11 -10.44 -0.36
N ASP A 59 -8.63 -11.20 -1.32
CA ASP A 59 -8.43 -12.65 -1.43
C ASP A 59 -6.95 -13.04 -1.54
N ARG A 60 -6.11 -12.14 -2.07
CA ARG A 60 -4.65 -12.30 -2.14
C ARG A 60 -3.97 -11.81 -0.86
N LEU A 61 -4.39 -10.65 -0.34
CA LEU A 61 -3.76 -9.96 0.78
C LEU A 61 -3.99 -10.66 2.12
N LEU A 62 -5.24 -10.87 2.51
CA LEU A 62 -5.60 -11.23 3.88
C LEU A 62 -4.93 -12.52 4.37
N PRO A 63 -4.91 -13.64 3.61
CA PRO A 63 -4.27 -14.86 4.09
C PRO A 63 -2.76 -14.69 4.34
N VAL A 64 -2.09 -13.83 3.57
CA VAL A 64 -0.66 -13.57 3.74
C VAL A 64 -0.43 -12.58 4.87
N LEU A 65 -1.25 -11.53 4.97
CA LEU A 65 -1.19 -10.56 6.06
C LEU A 65 -1.35 -11.24 7.43
N GLU A 66 -2.37 -12.09 7.59
CA GLU A 66 -2.60 -12.87 8.81
C GLU A 66 -1.40 -13.77 9.15
N ALA A 67 -0.89 -14.51 8.16
CA ALA A 67 0.24 -15.41 8.35
C ALA A 67 1.53 -14.66 8.74
N VAL A 68 1.79 -13.52 8.09
CA VAL A 68 2.95 -12.66 8.39
C VAL A 68 2.81 -12.03 9.76
N ARG A 69 1.65 -11.45 10.09
CA ARG A 69 1.41 -10.81 11.39
C ARG A 69 1.55 -11.79 12.56
N GLY A 70 1.21 -13.07 12.34
CA GLY A 70 1.37 -14.15 13.31
C GLY A 70 2.81 -14.66 13.51
N MET A 71 3.79 -14.17 12.75
CA MET A 71 5.19 -14.55 12.92
C MET A 71 5.79 -13.96 14.20
N PRO A 72 6.53 -14.75 15.01
CA PRO A 72 7.28 -14.21 16.15
C PRO A 72 8.28 -13.11 15.74
N GLU A 73 8.91 -13.25 14.57
CA GLU A 73 9.86 -12.28 14.05
C GLU A 73 9.23 -10.92 13.74
N MET A 74 7.90 -10.84 13.65
CA MET A 74 7.18 -9.60 13.41
C MET A 74 6.85 -8.82 14.69
N GLU A 75 7.07 -9.36 15.89
CA GLU A 75 6.67 -8.72 17.17
C GLU A 75 7.17 -7.28 17.31
N GLU A 76 8.38 -6.98 16.81
CA GLU A 76 8.99 -5.64 16.83
C GLU A 76 9.07 -4.99 15.43
N LYS A 77 8.26 -5.47 14.47
CA LYS A 77 8.27 -5.02 13.08
C LYS A 77 6.91 -4.49 12.67
N LEU A 78 6.91 -3.54 11.74
CA LEU A 78 5.70 -2.91 11.24
C LEU A 78 5.27 -3.54 9.91
N ILE A 79 3.96 -3.63 9.70
CA ILE A 79 3.37 -4.00 8.41
C ILE A 79 2.80 -2.75 7.75
N SER A 80 3.29 -2.46 6.56
CA SER A 80 2.71 -1.51 5.63
C SER A 80 1.91 -2.27 4.58
N VAL A 81 0.74 -1.75 4.19
CA VAL A 81 -0.05 -2.29 3.08
C VAL A 81 -0.09 -1.28 1.94
N ASP A 82 0.41 -1.68 0.77
CA ASP A 82 0.37 -0.91 -0.48
C ASP A 82 -0.97 -1.14 -1.16
N THR A 83 -1.88 -0.18 -1.00
CA THR A 83 -3.20 -0.19 -1.63
C THR A 83 -3.74 1.23 -1.82
N PHE A 84 -4.50 1.41 -2.89
CA PHE A 84 -5.28 2.62 -3.15
C PHE A 84 -6.79 2.39 -3.02
N ASN A 85 -7.22 1.19 -2.60
CA ASN A 85 -8.63 0.83 -2.41
C ASN A 85 -8.99 0.98 -0.92
N SER A 86 -9.96 1.84 -0.60
CA SER A 86 -10.34 2.14 0.79
C SER A 86 -10.90 0.93 1.55
N GLU A 87 -11.64 0.05 0.85
CA GLU A 87 -12.12 -1.22 1.40
C GLU A 87 -10.97 -2.14 1.81
N VAL A 88 -9.96 -2.26 0.95
CA VAL A 88 -8.75 -3.06 1.22
C VAL A 88 -7.97 -2.48 2.39
N ALA A 89 -7.81 -1.16 2.43
CA ALA A 89 -7.16 -0.46 3.52
C ALA A 89 -7.86 -0.72 4.87
N SER A 90 -9.19 -0.61 4.90
CA SER A 90 -9.99 -0.83 6.12
C SER A 90 -9.86 -2.27 6.65
N GLU A 91 -9.95 -3.25 5.76
CA GLU A 91 -9.77 -4.67 6.12
C GLU A 91 -8.32 -4.96 6.54
N ALA A 92 -7.33 -4.39 5.86
CA ALA A 92 -5.92 -4.53 6.22
C ALA A 92 -5.62 -4.03 7.64
N ILE A 93 -6.11 -2.84 8.00
CA ILE A 93 -5.96 -2.29 9.35
C ILE A 93 -6.61 -3.22 10.38
N SER A 94 -7.83 -3.70 10.09
CA SER A 94 -8.57 -4.61 10.96
C SER A 94 -7.83 -5.94 11.19
N ASN A 95 -6.94 -6.32 10.28
CA ASN A 95 -6.12 -7.53 10.32
C ASN A 95 -4.65 -7.27 10.70
N GLY A 96 -4.34 -6.09 11.25
CA GLY A 96 -3.04 -5.80 11.87
C GLY A 96 -2.01 -5.14 10.95
N ALA A 97 -2.45 -4.45 9.90
CA ALA A 97 -1.60 -3.47 9.23
C ALA A 97 -1.36 -2.25 10.14
N ASP A 98 -0.10 -1.83 10.23
CA ASP A 98 0.35 -0.71 11.06
C ASP A 98 0.47 0.59 10.27
N ILE A 99 0.61 0.51 8.94
CA ILE A 99 0.80 1.65 8.03
C ILE A 99 -0.01 1.42 6.76
N LEU A 100 -0.62 2.46 6.24
CA LEU A 100 -1.20 2.48 4.90
C LEU A 100 -0.25 3.18 3.92
N ASN A 101 -0.01 2.57 2.76
CA ASN A 101 0.82 3.10 1.69
C ASN A 101 -0.01 3.25 0.42
N ASP A 102 -0.27 4.50 0.00
CA ASP A 102 -1.11 4.77 -1.16
C ASP A 102 -0.34 5.59 -2.19
N VAL A 103 0.01 4.92 -3.29
CA VAL A 103 0.69 5.51 -4.46
C VAL A 103 -0.07 6.69 -5.08
N SER A 104 -1.38 6.76 -4.84
CA SER A 104 -2.29 7.76 -5.39
C SER A 104 -2.64 8.88 -4.41
N ALA A 105 -2.23 8.77 -3.15
CA ALA A 105 -2.59 9.70 -2.09
C ALA A 105 -4.11 10.02 -2.04
N GLY A 106 -4.95 8.99 -2.15
CA GLY A 106 -6.41 9.06 -2.06
C GLY A 106 -7.11 9.53 -3.33
N THR A 107 -6.38 9.75 -4.43
CA THR A 107 -6.97 10.21 -5.70
C THR A 107 -7.71 9.12 -6.46
N LEU A 108 -7.36 7.84 -6.26
CA LEU A 108 -8.02 6.73 -6.94
C LEU A 108 -9.25 6.19 -6.21
N ASP A 109 -9.38 6.48 -4.91
CA ASP A 109 -10.57 6.17 -4.12
C ASP A 109 -10.90 7.33 -3.16
N PRO A 110 -11.99 8.09 -3.41
CA PRO A 110 -12.34 9.25 -2.59
C PRO A 110 -12.65 8.90 -1.13
N ASN A 111 -12.95 7.64 -0.80
CA ASN A 111 -13.18 7.20 0.57
C ASN A 111 -11.88 6.94 1.34
N MET A 112 -10.72 6.87 0.66
CA MET A 112 -9.43 6.58 1.30
C MET A 112 -9.11 7.59 2.40
N HIS A 113 -9.31 8.89 2.14
CA HIS A 113 -9.04 9.93 3.13
C HIS A 113 -9.87 9.77 4.41
N LYS A 114 -11.11 9.27 4.29
CA LYS A 114 -11.97 8.99 5.44
C LYS A 114 -11.43 7.80 6.24
N VAL A 115 -11.09 6.69 5.57
CA VAL A 115 -10.51 5.50 6.22
C VAL A 115 -9.23 5.87 6.96
N VAL A 116 -8.34 6.64 6.32
CA VAL A 116 -7.10 7.13 6.93
C VAL A 116 -7.39 7.97 8.17
N ALA A 117 -8.29 8.94 8.09
CA ALA A 117 -8.65 9.79 9.23
C ALA A 117 -9.26 9.00 10.40
N GLU A 118 -10.08 7.99 10.13
CA GLU A 118 -10.75 7.17 11.15
C GLU A 118 -9.81 6.10 11.75
N SER A 119 -8.82 5.63 11.00
CA SER A 119 -7.94 4.53 11.40
C SER A 119 -6.90 4.92 12.46
N GLY A 120 -6.41 6.16 12.43
CA GLY A 120 -5.31 6.62 13.27
C GLY A 120 -3.95 5.98 12.97
N VAL A 121 -3.82 5.18 11.90
CA VAL A 121 -2.54 4.62 11.48
C VAL A 121 -1.76 5.63 10.62
N PRO A 122 -0.41 5.63 10.65
CA PRO A 122 0.39 6.39 9.71
C PRO A 122 0.00 6.13 8.25
N TYR A 123 0.07 7.18 7.44
CA TYR A 123 -0.27 7.13 6.01
C TYR A 123 0.89 7.66 5.17
N MET A 124 1.35 6.85 4.22
CA MET A 124 2.34 7.23 3.22
C MET A 124 1.63 7.66 1.94
N ALA A 125 1.61 8.97 1.71
CA ALA A 125 1.08 9.59 0.49
C ALA A 125 2.19 9.72 -0.55
N MET A 126 2.01 9.13 -1.75
CA MET A 126 2.90 9.39 -2.88
C MET A 126 2.26 10.26 -3.96
N HIS A 127 3.09 10.79 -4.84
CA HIS A 127 2.65 11.60 -5.97
C HIS A 127 2.51 10.76 -7.24
N MET A 128 1.31 10.77 -7.82
CA MET A 128 1.02 10.22 -9.14
C MET A 128 -0.02 11.09 -9.84
N ARG A 129 0.05 11.19 -11.17
CA ARG A 129 -1.00 11.77 -12.01
C ARG A 129 -1.61 10.70 -12.91
N GLY A 130 -2.95 10.68 -12.99
CA GLY A 130 -3.69 9.59 -13.64
C GLY A 130 -3.74 8.34 -12.76
N ASP A 131 -3.55 7.18 -13.37
CA ASP A 131 -3.54 5.87 -12.70
C ASP A 131 -2.47 4.95 -13.31
N PRO A 132 -2.23 3.73 -12.79
CA PRO A 132 -1.21 2.84 -13.36
C PRO A 132 -1.34 2.57 -14.87
N CYS A 133 -2.56 2.66 -15.44
CA CYS A 133 -2.82 2.50 -16.87
C CYS A 133 -2.50 3.75 -17.69
N THR A 134 -2.67 4.95 -17.11
CA THR A 134 -2.65 6.24 -17.82
C THR A 134 -1.53 7.17 -17.38
N MET A 135 -0.78 6.86 -16.33
CA MET A 135 0.28 7.72 -15.79
C MET A 135 1.43 7.99 -16.78
N GLN A 136 1.54 7.17 -17.83
CA GLN A 136 2.49 7.35 -18.94
C GLN A 136 1.91 8.13 -20.12
N ASN A 137 0.64 8.54 -20.07
CA ASN A 137 0.06 9.37 -21.10
C ASN A 137 0.72 10.76 -21.09
N LYS A 138 0.83 11.36 -22.27
CA LYS A 138 1.56 12.62 -22.46
C LYS A 138 1.07 13.74 -21.54
N GLU A 139 -0.24 13.82 -21.30
CA GLU A 139 -0.88 14.80 -20.43
C GLU A 139 -0.44 14.68 -18.95
N ASN A 140 -0.19 13.46 -18.46
CA ASN A 140 0.20 13.21 -17.07
C ASN A 140 1.70 13.44 -16.82
N LEU A 141 2.48 13.58 -17.90
CA LEU A 141 3.93 13.83 -17.86
C LEU A 141 4.31 15.31 -18.04
N GLN A 142 3.34 16.21 -18.23
CA GLN A 142 3.60 17.65 -18.39
C GLN A 142 3.66 18.34 -17.02
N TYR A 143 4.83 18.85 -16.64
CA TYR A 143 5.01 19.69 -15.45
C TYR A 143 5.58 21.04 -15.88
N ASP A 144 5.10 22.12 -15.29
CA ASP A 144 5.68 23.45 -15.49
C ASP A 144 6.97 23.57 -14.64
N ASP A 145 6.91 23.10 -13.40
CA ASP A 145 8.04 22.94 -12.49
C ASP A 145 7.80 21.71 -11.63
N VAL A 146 8.47 20.60 -11.97
CA VAL A 146 8.28 19.29 -11.31
C VAL A 146 8.35 19.38 -9.79
N CYS A 147 9.30 20.15 -9.24
CA CYS A 147 9.47 20.22 -7.79
C CYS A 147 8.31 20.97 -7.14
N LYS A 148 7.91 22.12 -7.73
CA LYS A 148 6.81 22.92 -7.18
C LYS A 148 5.47 22.24 -7.35
N ASP A 149 5.23 21.64 -8.51
CA ASP A 149 3.97 20.98 -8.85
C ASP A 149 3.75 19.77 -7.93
N VAL A 150 4.75 18.90 -7.80
CA VAL A 150 4.69 17.72 -6.91
C VAL A 150 4.47 18.13 -5.46
N ALA A 151 5.23 19.13 -4.96
CA ALA A 151 5.09 19.61 -3.60
C ALA A 151 3.69 20.21 -3.34
N SER A 152 3.19 21.01 -4.27
CA SER A 152 1.87 21.65 -4.16
C SER A 152 0.75 20.62 -4.20
N GLU A 153 0.84 19.63 -5.09
CA GLU A 153 -0.17 18.57 -5.20
C GLU A 153 -0.22 17.69 -3.95
N LEU A 154 0.94 17.31 -3.39
CA LEU A 154 1.00 16.56 -2.13
C LEU A 154 0.49 17.38 -0.94
N TYR A 155 0.85 18.67 -0.86
CA TYR A 155 0.34 19.57 0.17
C TYR A 155 -1.20 19.65 0.16
N LEU A 156 -1.82 19.70 -1.02
CA LEU A 156 -3.28 19.67 -1.13
C LEU A 156 -3.89 18.35 -0.63
N ARG A 157 -3.17 17.22 -0.74
CA ARG A 157 -3.64 15.93 -0.19
C ARG A 157 -3.57 15.91 1.32
N GLU A 158 -2.48 16.42 1.89
CA GLU A 158 -2.31 16.59 3.33
C GLU A 158 -3.42 17.47 3.92
N GLU A 159 -3.69 18.64 3.30
CA GLU A 159 -4.76 19.54 3.75
C GLU A 159 -6.14 18.87 3.74
N MET A 160 -6.43 18.05 2.72
CA MET A 160 -7.67 17.29 2.66
C MET A 160 -7.79 16.30 3.84
N GLN A 161 -6.70 15.61 4.19
CA GLN A 161 -6.67 14.68 5.32
C GLN A 161 -6.83 15.40 6.65
N ASN A 162 -6.10 16.50 6.84
CA ASN A 162 -6.20 17.34 8.04
C ASN A 162 -7.63 17.87 8.22
N SER A 163 -8.31 18.25 7.13
CA SER A 163 -9.70 18.72 7.18
C SER A 163 -10.70 17.65 7.65
N LEU A 164 -10.35 16.37 7.48
CA LEU A 164 -11.13 15.23 7.95
C LEU A 164 -10.73 14.75 9.36
N GLY A 165 -9.82 15.46 10.02
CA GLY A 165 -9.41 15.19 11.39
C GLY A 165 -8.22 14.24 11.53
N PHE A 166 -7.53 13.90 10.44
CA PHE A 166 -6.24 13.22 10.54
C PHE A 166 -5.27 14.12 11.29
N GLN A 167 -4.70 13.63 12.38
CA GLN A 167 -3.64 14.33 13.11
C GLN A 167 -2.31 13.70 12.72
N LEU A 168 -1.38 14.52 12.23
CA LEU A 168 0.02 14.09 12.12
C LEU A 168 0.46 13.60 13.49
N GLY A 169 0.72 12.30 13.60
CA GLY A 169 1.29 11.72 14.81
C GLY A 169 2.57 12.47 15.13
N GLY A 170 2.59 13.14 16.29
CA GLY A 170 3.80 13.80 16.77
C GLY A 170 4.93 12.79 16.84
N LEU A 171 6.02 13.04 16.11
CA LEU A 171 7.32 12.43 16.38
C LEU A 171 7.81 12.82 17.78
#